data_AF-A0A4Q3YVI3-F1
#
_entry.id   AF-A0A4Q3YVI3-F1
#
_cell.length_a   1.000
_cell.length_b   1.000
_cell.length_c   1.000
_cell.angle_alpha   90.00
_cell.angle_beta   90.00
_cell.angle_gamma   90.00
#
_symmetry.space_group_name_H-M   'P 1'
#
loop_
_entity.id
_entity.type
_entity.pdbx_description
1 polymer ?
#
loop_
_entity_poly.entity_id
_entity_poly.type
_entity_poly.pdbx_seq_one_letter_code
_entity_poly.pdbx_strand_id
1 'polypeptide(L)'
;MGSIEGYDGFARDMNKSSNSRLLMRLAPLCLTLGCKPPHPTISLHDAIQSRNINQVDSNLHWGCDVNARSGDRGMTSVQLASLVGDERIARLVVERGSARYEPWDALYGNDFGTIKYLLDRKPLDQGQAYSLYAAAIKHGSVEGVRYLASKGVDARVRDRLDLMGFGETRSGLMHEFVRASVYKVANDDLYTRLFNELLKASADMNAIDYSGQTPLGLAVDLNNSLAERLLRSKGALKKGNRYIEESQARFQAEQAEFQKELDKASRHDAERFAEEERLRVQEELQRPIQMEERAKQTEAFLDQLESQRIP
;
A
#
# COMPACT_ATOMS: atom_id res chain seq x y z
N MET A 1 -8.01 -13.65 54.24
CA MET A 1 -7.40 -12.57 55.05
C MET A 1 -6.05 -13.07 55.53
N GLY A 2 -4.97 -12.65 54.89
CA GLY A 2 -3.59 -12.93 55.29
C GLY A 2 -2.81 -11.63 55.15
N SER A 3 -2.35 -11.11 56.28
CA SER A 3 -1.88 -9.74 56.47
C SER A 3 -0.46 -9.51 55.95
N ILE A 4 -0.26 -8.30 55.40
CA ILE A 4 1.00 -7.75 54.91
C ILE A 4 1.76 -7.17 56.10
N GLU A 5 2.64 -7.94 56.75
CA GLU A 5 3.64 -7.40 57.68
C GLU A 5 4.93 -8.23 57.58
N GLY A 6 5.95 -7.67 56.95
CA GLY A 6 7.24 -8.37 56.79
C GLY A 6 8.31 -7.63 55.98
N TYR A 7 7.99 -6.50 55.34
CA TYR A 7 8.94 -5.75 54.51
C TYR A 7 9.66 -4.61 55.23
N ASP A 8 9.21 -4.15 56.39
CA ASP A 8 9.78 -2.97 57.08
C ASP A 8 11.00 -3.28 57.98
N GLY A 9 11.24 -4.54 58.32
CA GLY A 9 12.38 -4.93 59.17
C GLY A 9 13.72 -4.97 58.44
N PHE A 10 13.73 -5.34 57.16
CA PHE A 10 14.95 -5.61 56.40
C PHE A 10 15.68 -4.32 55.94
N ALA A 11 14.94 -3.23 55.77
CA ALA A 11 15.50 -1.94 55.36
C ALA A 11 16.19 -1.18 56.51
N ARG A 12 15.84 -1.46 57.77
CA ARG A 12 16.39 -0.74 58.94
C ARG A 12 17.80 -1.19 59.34
N ASP A 13 18.18 -2.43 59.06
CA ASP A 13 19.47 -2.99 59.47
C ASP A 13 20.65 -2.74 58.51
N MET A 14 20.40 -2.31 57.27
CA MET A 14 21.49 -2.01 56.32
C MET A 14 22.23 -0.69 56.60
N ASN A 15 21.76 0.15 57.52
CA ASN A 15 22.30 1.50 57.71
C ASN A 15 23.37 1.63 58.82
N LYS A 16 23.87 0.51 59.39
CA LYS A 16 24.81 0.54 60.53
C LYS A 16 26.11 -0.25 60.40
N SER A 17 26.42 -0.85 59.26
CA SER A 17 27.74 -1.50 59.09
C SER A 17 28.49 -1.01 57.86
N SER A 18 29.81 -1.03 57.97
CA SER A 18 30.83 -0.63 56.99
C SER A 18 30.75 -1.35 55.62
N ASN A 19 29.68 -2.11 55.35
CA ASN A 19 29.37 -2.77 54.09
C ASN A 19 28.60 -1.88 53.09
N SER A 20 28.08 -0.71 53.51
CA SER A 20 27.35 0.22 52.62
C SER A 20 28.22 0.77 51.48
N ARG A 21 29.52 0.94 51.71
CA ARG A 21 30.50 1.38 50.69
C ARG A 21 30.89 0.27 49.72
N LEU A 22 30.83 -1.00 50.13
CA LEU A 22 31.05 -2.17 49.27
C LEU A 22 29.83 -2.42 48.37
N LEU A 23 28.61 -2.30 48.90
CA LEU A 23 27.37 -2.40 48.12
C LEU A 23 27.23 -1.27 47.09
N MET A 24 27.59 -0.03 47.43
CA MET A 24 27.62 1.09 46.46
C MET A 24 28.73 0.97 45.40
N ARG A 25 29.82 0.25 45.69
CA ARG A 25 30.90 -0.02 44.72
C ARG A 25 30.63 -1.26 43.85
N LEU A 26 29.73 -2.14 44.26
CA LEU A 26 29.30 -3.31 43.50
C LEU A 26 27.99 -3.08 42.74
N ALA A 27 27.22 -2.04 43.05
CA ALA A 27 26.07 -1.61 42.28
C ALA A 27 26.37 -1.35 40.77
N PRO A 28 27.53 -0.78 40.38
CA PRO A 28 27.89 -0.66 38.96
C PRO A 28 28.26 -2.00 38.32
N LEU A 29 28.67 -3.02 39.10
CA LEU A 29 29.02 -4.35 38.60
C LEU A 29 27.78 -5.25 38.42
N CYS A 30 26.74 -5.06 39.24
CA CYS A 30 25.44 -5.72 39.05
C CYS A 30 24.64 -5.12 37.89
N LEU A 31 24.90 -3.88 37.50
CA LEU A 31 24.27 -3.24 36.35
C LEU A 31 24.85 -3.69 35.00
N THR A 32 26.00 -4.39 34.99
CA THR A 32 26.60 -4.96 33.77
C THR A 32 26.23 -6.42 33.51
N LEU A 33 25.61 -7.11 34.47
CA LEU A 33 25.03 -8.43 34.28
C LEU A 33 23.55 -8.26 33.95
N GLY A 34 23.26 -7.78 32.74
CA GLY A 34 21.90 -7.81 32.21
C GLY A 34 21.37 -9.23 32.33
N CYS A 35 20.33 -9.44 33.13
CA CYS A 35 19.63 -10.72 33.19
C CYS A 35 19.27 -11.10 31.76
N LYS A 36 19.90 -12.17 31.24
CA LYS A 36 19.60 -12.66 29.90
C LYS A 36 18.12 -13.03 29.85
N PRO A 37 17.38 -12.65 28.79
CA PRO A 37 16.00 -13.07 28.65
C PRO A 37 15.92 -14.59 28.61
N PRO A 38 14.82 -15.19 29.12
CA PRO A 38 14.67 -16.64 29.15
C PRO A 38 14.85 -17.23 27.75
N HIS A 39 15.36 -18.46 27.67
CA HIS A 39 15.48 -19.16 26.40
C HIS A 39 14.11 -19.23 25.69
N PRO A 40 14.08 -19.07 24.36
CA PRO A 40 12.84 -19.14 23.61
C PRO A 40 12.26 -20.55 23.71
N THR A 41 10.95 -20.64 23.94
CA THR A 41 10.22 -21.92 24.01
C THR A 41 9.46 -22.23 22.72
N ILE A 42 9.35 -21.24 21.82
CA ILE A 42 8.68 -21.31 20.53
C ILE A 42 9.55 -20.63 19.46
N SER A 43 9.30 -20.93 18.20
CA SER A 43 10.01 -20.29 17.09
C SER A 43 9.75 -18.78 17.03
N LEU A 44 10.63 -18.03 16.37
CA LEU A 44 10.43 -16.60 16.13
C LEU A 44 9.10 -16.33 15.39
N HIS A 45 8.75 -17.14 14.39
CA HIS A 45 7.50 -16.97 13.63
C HIS A 45 6.27 -17.23 14.49
N ASP A 46 6.27 -18.29 15.33
CA ASP A 46 5.17 -18.57 16.25
C ASP A 46 5.02 -17.47 17.31
N ALA A 47 6.15 -16.92 17.79
CA ALA A 47 6.15 -15.80 18.72
C ALA A 47 5.54 -14.54 18.09
N ILE A 48 5.84 -14.26 16.82
CA ILE A 48 5.24 -13.15 16.06
C ILE A 48 3.74 -13.40 15.84
N GLN A 49 3.36 -14.60 15.40
CA GLN A 49 1.95 -14.95 15.13
C GLN A 49 1.09 -14.89 16.40
N SER A 50 1.65 -15.28 17.54
CA SER A 50 1.00 -15.19 18.85
C SER A 50 1.10 -13.80 19.51
N ARG A 51 1.73 -12.82 18.83
CA ARG A 51 2.00 -11.46 19.36
C ARG A 51 2.76 -11.44 20.70
N ASN A 52 3.59 -12.46 20.94
CA ASN A 52 4.34 -12.61 22.18
C ASN A 52 5.69 -11.90 22.08
N ILE A 53 5.69 -10.59 22.33
CA ILE A 53 6.90 -9.75 22.22
C ILE A 53 8.07 -10.23 23.09
N ASN A 54 7.80 -10.85 24.24
CA ASN A 54 8.83 -11.40 25.11
C ASN A 54 9.54 -12.59 24.45
N GLN A 55 8.78 -13.50 23.83
CA GLN A 55 9.36 -14.61 23.07
C GLN A 55 10.05 -14.13 21.79
N VAL A 56 9.57 -13.05 21.16
CA VAL A 56 10.28 -12.42 20.05
C VAL A 56 11.64 -11.87 20.50
N ASP A 57 11.69 -11.10 21.58
CA ASP A 57 12.94 -10.55 22.12
C ASP A 57 13.90 -11.65 22.58
N SER A 58 13.40 -12.70 23.25
CA SER A 58 14.17 -13.90 23.58
C SER A 58 14.77 -14.55 22.33
N ASN A 59 13.97 -14.84 21.30
CA ASN A 59 14.46 -15.47 20.07
C ASN A 59 15.58 -14.63 19.43
N LEU A 60 15.38 -13.32 19.32
CA LEU A 60 16.36 -12.40 18.73
C LEU A 60 17.61 -12.24 19.59
N HIS A 61 17.49 -12.27 20.93
CA HIS A 61 18.63 -12.25 21.85
C HIS A 61 19.51 -13.50 21.72
N TRP A 62 18.88 -14.67 21.53
CA TRP A 62 19.58 -15.95 21.42
C TRP A 62 20.10 -16.25 20.00
N GLY A 63 20.16 -15.25 19.12
CA GLY A 63 20.82 -15.36 17.81
C GLY A 63 19.98 -16.02 16.72
N CYS A 64 18.65 -16.05 16.86
CA CYS A 64 17.76 -16.51 15.80
C CYS A 64 17.96 -15.64 14.53
N ASP A 65 17.98 -16.27 13.36
CA ASP A 65 18.04 -15.55 12.09
C ASP A 65 16.72 -14.80 11.86
N VAL A 66 16.78 -13.48 11.98
CA VAL A 66 15.65 -12.55 11.79
C VAL A 66 15.11 -12.53 10.36
N ASN A 67 15.91 -12.97 9.37
CA ASN A 67 15.52 -13.02 7.97
C ASN A 67 15.00 -14.40 7.54
N ALA A 68 14.94 -15.37 8.47
CA ALA A 68 14.42 -16.70 8.21
C ALA A 68 12.98 -16.63 7.68
N ARG A 69 12.68 -17.47 6.69
CA ARG A 69 11.37 -17.54 6.06
C ARG A 69 10.49 -18.53 6.79
N SER A 70 9.23 -18.15 7.02
CA SER A 70 8.24 -19.02 7.65
C SER A 70 7.94 -20.25 6.78
N GLY A 71 7.65 -21.39 7.40
CA GLY A 71 7.38 -22.63 6.66
C GLY A 71 6.06 -22.65 5.90
N ASP A 72 5.06 -21.86 6.33
CA ASP A 72 3.71 -21.86 5.76
C ASP A 72 3.61 -21.07 4.44
N ARG A 73 4.12 -19.83 4.44
CA ARG A 73 3.95 -18.85 3.36
C ARG A 73 5.26 -18.24 2.89
N GLY A 74 6.39 -18.71 3.42
CA GLY A 74 7.71 -18.20 3.07
C GLY A 74 7.88 -16.72 3.42
N MET A 75 7.21 -16.23 4.47
CA MET A 75 7.28 -14.81 4.86
C MET A 75 8.50 -14.54 5.73
N THR A 76 9.13 -13.37 5.58
CA THR A 76 10.14 -12.92 6.55
C THR A 76 9.47 -12.53 7.87
N SER A 77 10.25 -12.41 8.95
CA SER A 77 9.73 -11.99 10.26
C SER A 77 9.05 -10.62 10.22
N VAL A 78 9.56 -9.66 9.43
CA VAL A 78 8.90 -8.34 9.30
C VAL A 78 7.61 -8.44 8.50
N GLN A 79 7.56 -9.23 7.43
CA GLN A 79 6.33 -9.46 6.66
C GLN A 79 5.23 -10.07 7.53
N LEU A 80 5.60 -11.06 8.34
CA LEU A 80 4.67 -11.68 9.28
C LEU A 80 4.22 -10.69 10.35
N ALA A 81 5.13 -9.91 10.94
CA ALA A 81 4.79 -8.89 11.93
C ALA A 81 3.87 -7.79 11.36
N SER A 82 4.09 -7.42 10.11
CA SER A 82 3.32 -6.44 9.35
C SER A 82 1.92 -6.94 9.02
N LEU A 83 1.80 -8.21 8.63
CA LEU A 83 0.53 -8.89 8.40
C LEU A 83 -0.27 -9.06 9.69
N VAL A 84 0.41 -9.44 10.78
CA VAL A 84 -0.21 -9.52 12.12
C VAL A 84 -0.63 -8.12 12.57
N GLY A 85 0.10 -7.07 12.21
CA GLY A 85 -0.21 -5.71 12.59
C GLY A 85 0.10 -5.45 14.07
N ASP A 86 1.30 -5.83 14.51
CA ASP A 86 1.86 -5.40 15.80
C ASP A 86 3.10 -4.55 15.57
N GLU A 87 2.90 -3.22 15.55
CA GLU A 87 3.93 -2.22 15.40
C GLU A 87 5.14 -2.45 16.30
N ARG A 88 4.94 -2.89 17.55
CA ARG A 88 6.05 -3.09 18.50
C ARG A 88 6.95 -4.23 18.05
N ILE A 89 6.34 -5.32 17.57
CA ILE A 89 7.07 -6.48 17.04
C ILE A 89 7.74 -6.10 15.72
N ALA A 90 7.03 -5.42 14.81
CA ALA A 90 7.62 -4.97 13.55
C ALA A 90 8.83 -4.06 13.78
N ARG A 91 8.73 -3.12 14.72
CA ARG A 91 9.84 -2.26 15.17
C ARG A 91 11.02 -3.07 15.67
N LEU A 92 10.77 -3.97 16.62
CA LEU A 92 11.80 -4.80 17.23
C LEU A 92 12.55 -5.66 16.19
N VAL A 93 11.81 -6.29 15.28
CA VAL A 93 12.40 -7.15 14.23
C VAL A 93 13.23 -6.30 13.24
N VAL A 94 12.76 -5.12 12.85
CA VAL A 94 13.52 -4.21 11.98
C VAL A 94 14.78 -3.69 12.67
N GLU A 95 14.70 -3.30 13.94
CA GLU A 95 15.85 -2.82 14.73
C GLU A 95 16.93 -3.90 14.93
N ARG A 96 16.52 -5.17 14.95
CA ARG A 96 17.42 -6.33 15.10
C ARG A 96 18.02 -6.82 13.77
N GLY A 97 17.86 -6.06 12.68
CA GLY A 97 18.62 -6.27 11.44
C GLY A 97 17.86 -6.95 10.30
N SER A 98 16.53 -6.83 10.26
CA SER A 98 15.78 -7.30 9.09
C SER A 98 16.19 -6.54 7.83
N ALA A 99 16.72 -7.27 6.85
CA ALA A 99 17.33 -6.70 5.66
C ALA A 99 16.30 -6.26 4.60
N ARG A 100 15.12 -6.88 4.59
CA ARG A 100 14.07 -6.63 3.59
C ARG A 100 12.73 -6.43 4.27
N TYR A 101 12.20 -5.22 4.16
CA TYR A 101 10.85 -4.86 4.56
C TYR A 101 10.28 -3.89 3.56
N GLU A 102 9.00 -4.03 3.29
CA GLU A 102 8.31 -3.15 2.36
C GLU A 102 7.06 -2.58 3.03
N PRO A 103 6.82 -1.26 2.94
CA PRO A 103 5.66 -0.63 3.58
C PRO A 103 4.31 -1.29 3.24
N TRP A 104 4.20 -1.89 2.05
CA TRP A 104 2.98 -2.56 1.62
C TRP A 104 2.74 -3.91 2.30
N ASP A 105 3.78 -4.53 2.90
CA ASP A 105 3.62 -5.76 3.68
C ASP A 105 2.65 -5.55 4.87
N ALA A 106 2.54 -4.31 5.36
CA ALA A 106 1.66 -3.92 6.45
C ALA A 106 0.25 -3.51 6.01
N LEU A 107 -0.04 -3.46 4.70
CA LEU A 107 -1.36 -3.08 4.20
C LEU A 107 -2.44 -4.07 4.59
N TYR A 108 -2.12 -5.37 4.54
CA TYR A 108 -3.07 -6.43 4.86
C TYR A 108 -3.38 -6.51 6.36
N GLY A 109 -2.42 -6.16 7.21
CA GLY A 109 -2.59 -6.12 8.66
C GLY A 109 -3.35 -4.89 9.16
N ASN A 110 -3.57 -3.90 8.29
CA ASN A 110 -4.18 -2.61 8.64
C ASN A 110 -3.51 -1.92 9.84
N ASP A 111 -2.20 -2.10 9.99
CA ASP A 111 -1.43 -1.44 11.04
C ASP A 111 -0.72 -0.23 10.47
N PHE A 112 -1.40 0.91 10.55
CA PHE A 112 -0.83 2.19 10.13
C PHE A 112 0.36 2.63 10.97
N GLY A 113 0.52 2.12 12.19
CA GLY A 113 1.71 2.33 13.00
C GLY A 113 2.94 1.70 12.33
N THR A 114 2.80 0.43 11.91
CA THR A 114 3.85 -0.24 11.12
C THR A 114 4.07 0.44 9.77
N ILE A 115 3.03 0.74 8.99
CA ILE A 115 3.17 1.44 7.69
C ILE A 115 3.95 2.75 7.87
N LYS A 116 3.58 3.56 8.86
CA LYS A 116 4.27 4.80 9.20
C LYS A 116 5.74 4.56 9.52
N TYR A 117 6.01 3.61 10.41
CA TYR A 117 7.36 3.27 10.84
C TYR A 117 8.28 2.83 9.68
N LEU A 118 7.76 2.02 8.74
CA LEU A 118 8.50 1.56 7.57
C LEU A 118 8.72 2.71 6.56
N LEU A 119 7.70 3.55 6.33
CA LEU A 119 7.81 4.72 5.43
C LEU A 119 8.73 5.82 5.95
N ASP A 120 8.93 5.92 7.26
CA ASP A 120 9.91 6.87 7.84
C ASP A 120 11.37 6.45 7.54
N ARG A 121 11.61 5.20 7.14
CA ARG A 121 12.97 4.66 6.89
C ARG A 121 13.30 4.47 5.41
N LYS A 122 12.29 4.27 4.58
CA LYS A 122 12.45 4.07 3.14
C LYS A 122 11.53 5.02 2.38
N PRO A 123 12.04 5.82 1.42
CA PRO A 123 11.19 6.67 0.60
C PRO A 123 10.17 5.83 -0.17
N LEU A 124 8.95 6.35 -0.27
CA LEU A 124 7.86 5.67 -0.95
C LEU A 124 8.10 5.60 -2.46
N ASP A 125 7.82 4.45 -3.06
CA ASP A 125 7.59 4.33 -4.50
C ASP A 125 6.20 4.85 -4.87
N GLN A 126 6.14 5.91 -5.68
CA GLN A 126 4.89 6.50 -6.17
C GLN A 126 4.03 5.50 -6.96
N GLY A 127 4.63 4.45 -7.53
CA GLY A 127 3.92 3.35 -8.18
C GLY A 127 2.94 2.61 -7.25
N GLN A 128 3.10 2.75 -5.93
CA GLN A 128 2.29 2.06 -4.91
C GLN A 128 1.43 3.01 -4.08
N ALA A 129 1.47 4.31 -4.39
CA ALA A 129 0.71 5.34 -3.70
C ALA A 129 -0.78 5.02 -3.62
N TYR A 130 -1.36 4.51 -4.72
CA TYR A 130 -2.77 4.11 -4.76
C TYR A 130 -3.07 3.01 -3.73
N SER A 131 -2.28 1.94 -3.68
CA SER A 131 -2.52 0.81 -2.78
C SER A 131 -2.46 1.21 -1.30
N LEU A 132 -1.54 2.12 -0.94
CA LEU A 132 -1.44 2.65 0.42
C LEU A 132 -2.69 3.45 0.81
N TYR A 133 -3.14 4.36 -0.05
CA TYR A 133 -4.36 5.11 0.18
C TYR A 133 -5.60 4.21 0.18
N ALA A 134 -5.71 3.28 -0.76
CA ALA A 134 -6.83 2.35 -0.87
C ALA A 134 -6.99 1.50 0.39
N ALA A 135 -5.89 0.99 0.95
CA ALA A 135 -5.93 0.30 2.24
C ALA A 135 -6.41 1.23 3.36
N ALA A 136 -5.86 2.45 3.45
CA ALA A 136 -6.30 3.43 4.45
C ALA A 136 -7.80 3.68 4.37
N ILE A 137 -8.33 3.81 3.16
CA ILE A 137 -9.73 4.09 2.88
C ILE A 137 -10.62 2.89 3.23
N LYS A 138 -10.27 1.69 2.75
CA LYS A 138 -11.03 0.45 2.98
C LYS A 138 -11.19 0.15 4.47
N HIS A 139 -10.13 0.42 5.23
CA HIS A 139 -10.11 0.21 6.67
C HIS A 139 -10.56 1.41 7.51
N GLY A 140 -10.85 2.56 6.88
CA GLY A 140 -11.34 3.75 7.58
C GLY A 140 -10.26 4.52 8.37
N SER A 141 -8.99 4.35 8.03
CA SER A 141 -7.86 4.99 8.69
C SER A 141 -7.70 6.45 8.27
N VAL A 142 -8.35 7.35 9.01
CA VAL A 142 -8.21 8.81 8.84
C VAL A 142 -6.77 9.27 9.06
N GLU A 143 -6.11 8.70 10.07
CA GLU A 143 -4.69 9.01 10.36
C GLU A 143 -3.76 8.51 9.26
N GLY A 144 -4.07 7.36 8.66
CA GLY A 144 -3.34 6.82 7.52
C GLY A 144 -3.37 7.75 6.31
N VAL A 145 -4.57 8.23 5.93
CA VAL A 145 -4.72 9.20 4.84
C VAL A 145 -3.96 10.50 5.14
N ARG A 146 -4.08 11.03 6.38
CA ARG A 146 -3.36 12.24 6.80
C ARG A 146 -1.84 12.07 6.70
N TYR A 147 -1.32 10.93 7.16
CA TYR A 147 0.11 10.65 7.14
C TYR A 147 0.65 10.49 5.72
N LEU A 148 -0.05 9.77 4.85
CA LEU A 148 0.34 9.65 3.45
C LEU A 148 0.35 11.02 2.76
N ALA A 149 -0.68 11.84 2.99
CA ALA A 149 -0.72 13.19 2.44
C ALA A 149 0.43 14.07 2.95
N SER A 150 0.82 13.97 4.23
CA SER A 150 1.92 14.77 4.78
C SER A 150 3.30 14.36 4.25
N LYS A 151 3.43 13.15 3.70
CA LYS A 151 4.64 12.69 2.98
C LYS A 151 4.69 13.14 1.52
N GLY A 152 3.70 13.90 1.04
CA GLY A 152 3.63 14.39 -0.33
C GLY A 152 3.27 13.31 -1.35
N VAL A 153 2.60 12.24 -0.90
CA VAL A 153 2.07 11.20 -1.79
C VAL A 153 0.89 11.78 -2.57
N ASP A 154 0.90 11.64 -3.90
CA ASP A 154 -0.17 12.19 -4.73
C ASP A 154 -1.49 11.47 -4.45
N ALA A 155 -2.53 12.20 -4.05
CA ALA A 155 -3.87 11.64 -3.83
C ALA A 155 -4.74 11.61 -5.10
N ARG A 156 -4.22 12.08 -6.25
CA ARG A 156 -4.86 11.97 -7.57
C ARG A 156 -4.48 10.68 -8.30
N VAL A 157 -3.71 9.83 -7.62
CA VAL A 157 -3.33 8.49 -8.10
C VAL A 157 -4.55 7.67 -8.48
N ARG A 158 -4.33 6.85 -9.50
CA ARG A 158 -5.33 5.97 -10.07
C ARG A 158 -4.93 4.53 -9.87
N ASP A 159 -5.92 3.68 -9.71
CA ASP A 159 -5.74 2.25 -9.63
C ASP A 159 -5.06 1.75 -10.90
N ARG A 160 -3.80 1.33 -10.82
CA ARG A 160 -3.07 0.73 -11.94
C ARG A 160 -3.06 -0.78 -11.76
N LEU A 161 -4.24 -1.40 -11.84
CA LEU A 161 -4.34 -2.85 -11.93
C LEU A 161 -4.17 -3.22 -13.41
N ASP A 162 -2.95 -3.60 -13.81
CA ASP A 162 -2.69 -4.30 -15.07
C ASP A 162 -3.27 -5.73 -15.01
N LEU A 163 -4.57 -5.85 -14.77
CA LEU A 163 -5.28 -7.12 -14.85
C LEU A 163 -5.39 -7.50 -16.33
N MET A 164 -4.46 -8.34 -16.75
CA MET A 164 -4.61 -9.20 -17.94
C MET A 164 -4.71 -8.46 -19.30
N GLY A 165 -4.10 -7.28 -19.44
CA GLY A 165 -4.00 -6.62 -20.75
C GLY A 165 -5.30 -6.06 -21.32
N PHE A 166 -6.36 -5.90 -20.51
CA PHE A 166 -7.65 -5.34 -20.92
C PHE A 166 -7.76 -3.81 -20.82
N GLY A 167 -6.63 -3.10 -20.81
CA GLY A 167 -6.59 -1.64 -20.77
C GLY A 167 -6.50 -1.08 -19.36
N GLU A 168 -5.86 0.09 -19.26
CA GLU A 168 -5.54 0.78 -18.02
C GLU A 168 -6.80 1.01 -17.18
N THR A 169 -6.88 0.36 -16.02
CA THR A 169 -7.88 0.73 -15.00
C THR A 169 -7.53 2.13 -14.47
N ARG A 170 -8.53 2.96 -14.18
CA ARG A 170 -8.30 4.37 -13.75
C ARG A 170 -9.22 4.86 -12.62
N SER A 171 -9.70 3.96 -11.75
CA SER A 171 -10.50 4.36 -10.57
C SER A 171 -9.67 5.26 -9.65
N GLY A 172 -10.26 6.37 -9.18
CA GLY A 172 -9.59 7.29 -8.25
C GLY A 172 -9.84 6.93 -6.78
N LEU A 173 -9.12 7.55 -5.86
CA LEU A 173 -9.33 7.32 -4.42
C LEU A 173 -10.77 7.63 -3.94
N MET A 174 -11.45 8.56 -4.60
CA MET A 174 -12.84 8.91 -4.26
C MET A 174 -13.83 7.80 -4.64
N HIS A 175 -13.54 7.02 -5.68
CA HIS A 175 -14.29 5.81 -6.03
C HIS A 175 -14.10 4.72 -4.99
N GLU A 176 -12.89 4.57 -4.47
CA GLU A 176 -12.60 3.62 -3.39
C GLU A 176 -13.32 4.02 -2.10
N PHE A 177 -13.35 5.31 -1.78
CA PHE A 177 -14.11 5.84 -0.65
C PHE A 177 -15.60 5.49 -0.72
N VAL A 178 -16.22 5.65 -1.89
CA VAL A 178 -17.63 5.29 -2.11
C VAL A 178 -17.84 3.80 -1.87
N ARG A 179 -16.96 2.92 -2.38
CA ARG A 179 -17.05 1.45 -2.17
C ARG A 179 -16.87 1.07 -0.70
N ALA A 180 -15.88 1.67 -0.03
CA ALA A 180 -15.58 1.40 1.36
C ALA A 180 -16.67 1.83 2.34
N SER A 181 -17.50 2.82 1.96
CA SER A 181 -18.54 3.37 2.83
C SER A 181 -19.93 2.74 2.66
N VAL A 182 -20.18 1.92 1.63
CA VAL A 182 -21.52 1.37 1.30
C VAL A 182 -22.20 0.67 2.48
N TYR A 183 -21.44 -0.16 3.21
CA TYR A 183 -22.00 -1.05 4.25
C TYR A 183 -21.69 -0.60 5.68
N LYS A 184 -21.11 0.60 5.87
CA LYS A 184 -20.60 1.04 7.19
C LYS A 184 -21.44 2.17 7.81
N VAL A 185 -22.76 2.05 7.72
CA VAL A 185 -23.77 3.01 8.24
C VAL A 185 -23.58 3.35 9.72
N ALA A 186 -23.01 2.44 10.53
CA ALA A 186 -22.70 2.69 11.94
C ALA A 186 -21.53 3.68 12.18
N ASN A 187 -20.85 4.14 11.12
CA ASN A 187 -19.62 4.93 11.18
C ASN A 187 -19.66 6.18 10.29
N ASP A 188 -20.82 6.82 10.13
CA ASP A 188 -21.00 8.04 9.32
C ASP A 188 -20.00 9.14 9.68
N ASP A 189 -19.71 9.36 10.96
CA ASP A 189 -18.73 10.35 11.41
C ASP A 189 -17.30 10.01 10.97
N LEU A 190 -16.91 8.74 11.08
CA LEU A 190 -15.60 8.25 10.64
C LEU A 190 -15.41 8.48 9.14
N TYR A 191 -16.38 8.07 8.33
CA TYR A 191 -16.31 8.24 6.87
C TYR A 191 -16.45 9.71 6.44
N THR A 192 -17.17 10.53 7.22
CA THR A 192 -17.18 11.99 7.01
C THR A 192 -15.81 12.59 7.26
N ARG A 193 -15.12 12.21 8.34
CA ARG A 193 -13.74 12.64 8.61
C ARG A 193 -12.78 12.17 7.53
N LEU A 194 -12.88 10.90 7.13
CA LEU A 194 -12.07 10.32 6.07
C LEU A 194 -12.25 11.05 4.74
N PHE A 195 -13.50 11.32 4.33
CA PHE A 195 -13.83 12.08 3.13
C PHE A 195 -13.18 13.46 3.12
N ASN A 196 -13.27 14.18 4.24
CA ASN A 196 -12.67 15.50 4.37
C ASN A 196 -11.13 15.45 4.30
N GLU A 197 -10.49 14.42 4.85
CA GLU A 197 -9.03 14.26 4.74
C GLU A 197 -8.60 13.90 3.31
N LEU A 198 -9.39 13.13 2.56
CA LEU A 198 -9.13 12.88 1.13
C LEU A 198 -9.19 14.17 0.30
N LEU A 199 -10.18 15.04 0.57
CA LEU A 199 -10.26 16.34 -0.08
C LEU A 199 -9.09 17.27 0.27
N LYS A 200 -8.67 17.29 1.54
CA LYS A 200 -7.46 18.03 1.96
C LYS A 200 -6.20 17.51 1.27
N ALA A 201 -6.13 16.20 1.04
CA ALA A 201 -5.07 15.57 0.27
C ALA A 201 -5.15 15.86 -1.24
N SER A 202 -6.14 16.64 -1.71
CA SER A 202 -6.38 16.96 -3.12
C SER A 202 -6.83 15.78 -3.99
N ALA A 203 -7.47 14.77 -3.38
CA ALA A 203 -8.09 13.68 -4.12
C ALA A 203 -9.13 14.19 -5.12
N ASP A 204 -9.11 13.67 -6.34
CA ASP A 204 -10.01 14.09 -7.41
C ASP A 204 -11.44 13.59 -7.16
N MET A 205 -12.31 14.50 -6.74
CA MET A 205 -13.72 14.25 -6.47
C MET A 205 -14.55 13.97 -7.73
N ASN A 206 -14.07 14.39 -8.91
CA ASN A 206 -14.76 14.22 -10.19
C ASN A 206 -14.00 13.27 -11.11
N ALA A 207 -13.12 12.45 -10.53
CA ALA A 207 -12.51 11.31 -11.18
C ALA A 207 -13.55 10.53 -11.97
N ILE A 208 -13.18 9.98 -13.13
CA ILE A 208 -14.00 8.94 -13.78
C ILE A 208 -13.32 7.59 -13.62
N ASP A 209 -14.10 6.53 -13.37
CA ASP A 209 -13.60 5.16 -13.41
C ASP A 209 -13.70 4.56 -14.82
N TYR A 210 -13.39 3.28 -14.96
CA TYR A 210 -13.40 2.57 -16.25
C TYR A 210 -14.79 2.51 -16.91
N SER A 211 -15.86 2.65 -16.12
CA SER A 211 -17.24 2.70 -16.62
C SER A 211 -17.68 4.12 -16.99
N GLY A 212 -16.76 5.10 -16.90
CA GLY A 212 -17.06 6.51 -17.11
C GLY A 212 -17.86 7.13 -15.96
N GLN A 213 -17.99 6.44 -14.83
CA GLN A 213 -18.74 6.94 -13.68
C GLN A 213 -17.90 7.87 -12.84
N THR A 214 -18.50 8.96 -12.36
CA THR A 214 -17.93 9.76 -11.28
C THR A 214 -18.20 9.09 -9.93
N PRO A 215 -17.47 9.46 -8.86
CA PRO A 215 -17.79 8.99 -7.52
C PRO A 215 -19.23 9.27 -7.11
N LEU A 216 -19.81 10.41 -7.54
CA LEU A 216 -21.21 10.72 -7.27
C LEU A 216 -22.17 9.81 -8.06
N GLY A 217 -21.87 9.51 -9.32
CA GLY A 217 -22.62 8.53 -10.09
C GLY A 217 -22.62 7.16 -9.41
N LEU A 218 -21.44 6.69 -9.01
CA LEU A 218 -21.29 5.43 -8.30
C LEU A 218 -22.03 5.40 -6.95
N ALA A 219 -22.01 6.51 -6.20
CA ALA A 219 -22.71 6.59 -4.91
C ALA A 219 -24.23 6.45 -5.09
N VAL A 220 -24.79 7.04 -6.14
CA VAL A 220 -26.21 6.91 -6.50
C VAL A 220 -26.53 5.46 -6.88
N ASP A 221 -25.72 4.85 -7.75
CA ASP A 221 -25.95 3.48 -8.23
C ASP A 221 -25.86 2.44 -7.11
N LEU A 222 -24.97 2.65 -6.14
CA LEU A 222 -24.82 1.79 -4.96
C LEU A 222 -25.80 2.14 -3.82
N ASN A 223 -26.68 3.13 -4.00
CA ASN A 223 -27.59 3.64 -2.98
C ASN A 223 -26.87 4.05 -1.67
N ASN A 224 -25.67 4.60 -1.79
CA ASN A 224 -24.83 5.04 -0.68
C ASN A 224 -25.19 6.49 -0.30
N SER A 225 -26.18 6.63 0.57
CA SER A 225 -26.74 7.94 0.97
C SER A 225 -25.73 8.86 1.66
N LEU A 226 -24.80 8.31 2.46
CA LEU A 226 -23.72 9.07 3.10
C LEU A 226 -22.80 9.68 2.03
N ALA A 227 -22.24 8.84 1.16
CA ALA A 227 -21.32 9.30 0.13
C ALA A 227 -22.02 10.26 -0.85
N GLU A 228 -23.26 9.97 -1.25
CA GLU A 228 -24.05 10.86 -2.09
C GLU A 228 -24.22 12.24 -1.43
N ARG A 229 -24.64 12.29 -0.16
CA ARG A 229 -24.81 13.53 0.60
C ARG A 229 -23.51 14.32 0.69
N LEU A 230 -22.40 13.66 1.02
CA LEU A 230 -21.08 14.29 1.14
C LEU A 230 -20.59 14.84 -0.21
N LEU A 231 -20.68 14.05 -1.29
CA LEU A 231 -20.26 14.45 -2.63
C LEU A 231 -21.10 15.61 -3.17
N ARG A 232 -22.42 15.58 -3.00
CA ARG A 232 -23.31 16.69 -3.38
C ARG A 232 -23.01 17.97 -2.60
N SER A 233 -22.72 17.85 -1.30
CA SER A 233 -22.39 19.01 -0.45
C SER A 233 -21.15 19.78 -0.93
N LYS A 234 -20.28 19.11 -1.70
CA LYS A 234 -19.07 19.69 -2.29
C LYS A 234 -19.21 20.01 -3.78
N GLY A 235 -20.40 19.84 -4.37
CA GLY A 235 -20.65 20.14 -5.77
C GLY A 235 -20.06 19.11 -6.75
N ALA A 236 -19.93 17.85 -6.35
CA ALA A 236 -19.48 16.78 -7.25
C ALA A 236 -20.43 16.62 -8.46
N LEU A 237 -19.86 16.29 -9.62
CA LEU A 237 -20.61 16.13 -10.87
C LEU A 237 -21.32 14.77 -10.91
N LYS A 238 -22.62 14.76 -11.22
CA LYS A 238 -23.45 13.53 -11.25
C LYS A 238 -23.07 12.57 -12.38
N LYS A 239 -22.66 13.09 -13.52
CA LYS A 239 -22.14 12.33 -14.66
C LYS A 239 -20.82 12.95 -15.12
N GLY A 240 -19.89 12.13 -15.59
CA GLY A 240 -18.68 12.57 -16.27
C GLY A 240 -18.98 13.09 -17.67
N ASN A 241 -19.92 14.05 -17.80
CA ASN A 241 -20.48 14.45 -19.09
C ASN A 241 -19.43 14.95 -20.08
N ARG A 242 -18.31 15.51 -19.60
CA ARG A 242 -17.31 16.06 -20.50
C ARG A 242 -16.51 15.01 -21.27
N TYR A 243 -16.19 13.86 -20.69
CA TYR A 243 -15.37 12.85 -21.37
C TYR A 243 -16.19 11.96 -22.30
N ILE A 244 -17.42 11.58 -21.91
CA ILE A 244 -18.28 10.74 -22.75
C ILE A 244 -18.80 11.55 -23.94
N GLU A 245 -19.22 12.80 -23.74
CA GLU A 245 -19.67 13.65 -24.86
C GLU A 245 -18.50 14.01 -25.79
N GLU A 246 -17.32 14.34 -25.28
CA GLU A 246 -16.15 14.62 -26.12
C GLU A 246 -15.63 13.35 -26.84
N SER A 247 -15.64 12.18 -26.19
CA SER A 247 -15.21 10.93 -26.83
C SER A 247 -16.22 10.42 -27.86
N GLN A 248 -17.52 10.52 -27.56
CA GLN A 248 -18.57 10.20 -28.52
C GLN A 248 -18.56 11.19 -29.68
N ALA A 249 -18.38 12.50 -29.42
CA ALA A 249 -18.30 13.51 -30.47
C ALA A 249 -17.07 13.30 -31.38
N ARG A 250 -15.90 12.96 -30.82
CA ARG A 250 -14.70 12.62 -31.61
C ARG A 250 -14.93 11.39 -32.49
N PHE A 251 -15.46 10.31 -31.91
CA PHE A 251 -15.75 9.09 -32.65
C PHE A 251 -16.77 9.31 -33.76
N GLN A 252 -17.82 10.10 -33.51
CA GLN A 252 -18.82 10.46 -34.52
C GLN A 252 -18.23 11.37 -35.61
N ALA A 253 -17.31 12.28 -35.25
CA ALA A 253 -16.62 13.13 -36.21
C ALA A 253 -15.67 12.32 -37.12
N GLU A 254 -14.90 11.39 -36.55
CA GLU A 254 -14.04 10.46 -37.32
C GLU A 254 -14.85 9.58 -38.27
N GLN A 255 -16.00 9.05 -37.82
CA GLN A 255 -16.89 8.28 -38.71
C GLN A 255 -17.48 9.13 -39.85
N ALA A 256 -17.86 10.38 -39.57
CA ALA A 256 -18.40 11.28 -40.58
C ALA A 256 -17.34 11.73 -41.60
N GLU A 257 -16.09 11.91 -41.16
CA GLU A 257 -14.96 12.22 -42.03
C GLU A 257 -14.58 11.01 -42.90
N PHE A 258 -14.56 9.82 -42.31
CA PHE A 258 -14.39 8.55 -43.04
C PHE A 258 -15.45 8.36 -44.13
N GLN A 259 -16.73 8.60 -43.82
CA GLN A 259 -17.81 8.49 -44.80
C GLN A 259 -17.67 9.52 -45.93
N LYS A 260 -17.25 10.75 -45.62
CA LYS A 260 -17.00 11.79 -46.64
C LYS A 260 -15.86 11.44 -47.58
N GLU A 261 -14.80 10.80 -47.09
CA GLU A 261 -13.70 10.36 -47.94
C GLU A 261 -14.09 9.15 -48.80
N LEU A 262 -14.91 8.24 -48.26
CA LEU A 262 -15.54 7.15 -49.02
C LEU A 262 -16.44 7.66 -50.15
N ASP A 263 -17.23 8.70 -49.89
CA ASP A 263 -18.15 9.28 -50.87
C ASP A 263 -17.42 10.05 -51.99
N LYS A 264 -16.16 10.47 -51.76
CA LYS A 264 -15.29 11.15 -52.74
C LYS A 264 -14.40 10.19 -53.54
N ALA A 265 -14.16 8.99 -53.04
CA ALA A 265 -13.27 8.02 -53.66
C ALA A 265 -13.96 7.32 -54.85
N SER A 266 -13.28 7.23 -56.00
CA SER A 266 -13.70 6.30 -57.05
C SER A 266 -13.51 4.85 -56.58
N ARG A 267 -14.21 3.86 -57.16
CA ARG A 267 -14.11 2.44 -56.76
C ARG A 267 -12.66 1.93 -56.63
N HIS A 268 -11.73 2.50 -57.40
CA HIS A 268 -10.32 2.10 -57.39
C HIS A 268 -9.51 2.73 -56.23
N ASP A 269 -9.92 3.90 -55.73
CA ASP A 269 -9.26 4.57 -54.61
C ASP A 269 -9.76 4.02 -53.26
N ALA A 270 -11.02 3.59 -53.20
CA ALA A 270 -11.60 2.95 -52.02
C ALA A 270 -10.94 1.59 -51.69
N GLU A 271 -10.58 0.81 -52.71
CA GLU A 271 -9.85 -0.46 -52.53
C GLU A 271 -8.41 -0.22 -52.03
N ARG A 272 -7.72 0.79 -52.59
CA ARG A 272 -6.35 1.13 -52.19
C ARG A 272 -6.27 1.65 -50.75
N PHE A 273 -7.25 2.46 -50.33
CA PHE A 273 -7.33 3.00 -48.97
C PHE A 273 -7.82 1.97 -47.95
N ALA A 274 -8.72 1.06 -48.33
CA ALA A 274 -9.13 -0.07 -47.49
C ALA A 274 -7.98 -1.07 -47.26
N GLU A 275 -7.06 -1.21 -48.23
CA GLU A 275 -5.85 -2.01 -48.09
C GLU A 275 -4.81 -1.34 -47.17
N GLU A 276 -4.66 -0.01 -47.24
CA GLU A 276 -3.83 0.77 -46.31
C GLU A 276 -4.34 0.74 -44.86
N GLU A 277 -5.65 0.86 -44.63
CA GLU A 277 -6.23 0.74 -43.28
C GLU A 277 -6.21 -0.71 -42.76
N ARG A 278 -6.36 -1.72 -43.64
CA ARG A 278 -6.12 -3.13 -43.25
C ARG A 278 -4.68 -3.36 -42.80
N LEU A 279 -3.70 -2.79 -43.51
CA LEU A 279 -2.28 -2.86 -43.16
C LEU A 279 -2.00 -2.15 -41.83
N ARG A 280 -2.59 -0.97 -41.59
CA ARG A 280 -2.48 -0.26 -40.30
C ARG A 280 -3.08 -1.04 -39.14
N VAL A 281 -4.29 -1.58 -39.30
CA VAL A 281 -4.95 -2.41 -38.28
C VAL A 281 -4.15 -3.69 -38.02
N GLN A 282 -3.54 -4.28 -39.05
CA GLN A 282 -2.66 -5.44 -38.92
C GLN A 282 -1.33 -5.11 -38.22
N GLU A 283 -0.75 -3.93 -38.46
CA GLU A 283 0.41 -3.43 -37.72
C GLU A 283 0.06 -3.14 -36.25
N GLU A 284 -1.10 -2.54 -35.97
CA GLU A 284 -1.56 -2.29 -34.60
C GLU A 284 -1.90 -3.57 -33.83
N LEU A 285 -2.48 -4.58 -34.49
CA LEU A 285 -2.70 -5.91 -33.94
C LEU A 285 -1.39 -6.68 -33.65
N GLN A 286 -0.28 -6.32 -34.31
CA GLN A 286 1.06 -6.89 -34.05
C GLN A 286 1.89 -6.12 -33.01
N ARG A 287 1.48 -4.92 -32.61
CA ARG A 287 2.18 -4.11 -31.59
C ARG A 287 2.33 -4.77 -30.21
N PRO A 288 1.44 -5.67 -29.72
CA PRO A 288 1.67 -6.37 -28.46
C PRO A 288 2.74 -7.46 -28.54
N ILE A 289 2.96 -8.05 -29.73
CA ILE A 289 3.93 -9.14 -29.93
C ILE A 289 5.36 -8.59 -30.11
N GLN A 290 5.49 -7.39 -30.69
CA GLN A 290 6.81 -6.77 -30.93
C GLN A 290 7.50 -6.22 -29.67
N MET A 291 6.80 -5.98 -28.55
CA MET A 291 7.48 -5.59 -27.30
C MET A 291 8.24 -6.75 -26.67
N GLU A 292 7.72 -7.97 -26.75
CA GLU A 292 8.39 -9.17 -26.24
C GLU A 292 9.58 -9.57 -27.13
N GLU A 293 9.44 -9.39 -28.44
CA GLU A 293 10.51 -9.65 -29.41
C GLU A 293 11.59 -8.55 -29.39
N ARG A 294 11.22 -7.27 -29.21
CA ARG A 294 12.19 -6.20 -28.90
C ARG A 294 12.84 -6.40 -27.54
N ALA A 295 12.13 -6.85 -26.51
CA ALA A 295 12.74 -7.15 -25.22
C ALA A 295 13.78 -8.28 -25.35
N LYS A 296 13.46 -9.35 -26.08
CA LYS A 296 14.41 -10.44 -26.38
C LYS A 296 15.58 -10.00 -27.25
N GLN A 297 15.35 -9.13 -28.24
CA GLN A 297 16.43 -8.55 -29.07
C GLN A 297 17.29 -7.56 -28.28
N THR A 298 16.71 -6.84 -27.32
CA THR A 298 17.43 -5.90 -26.46
C THR A 298 18.24 -6.66 -25.40
N GLU A 299 17.70 -7.73 -24.80
CA GLU A 299 18.46 -8.65 -23.94
C GLU A 299 19.60 -9.33 -24.71
N ALA A 300 19.34 -9.87 -25.91
CA ALA A 300 20.38 -10.49 -26.72
C ALA A 300 21.48 -9.50 -27.14
N PHE A 301 21.13 -8.23 -27.39
CA PHE A 301 22.08 -7.17 -27.70
C PHE A 301 22.90 -6.73 -26.47
N LEU A 302 22.30 -6.75 -25.27
CA LEU A 302 23.00 -6.45 -24.01
C LEU A 302 23.95 -7.59 -23.59
N ASP A 303 23.56 -8.86 -23.74
CA ASP A 303 24.43 -10.02 -23.51
C ASP A 303 25.65 -10.04 -24.47
N GLN A 304 25.44 -9.58 -25.71
CA GLN A 304 26.50 -9.46 -26.71
C GLN A 304 27.48 -8.32 -26.38
N LEU A 305 27.03 -7.27 -25.68
CA LEU A 305 27.86 -6.17 -25.19
C LEU A 305 28.61 -6.54 -23.91
N GLU A 306 28.02 -7.35 -23.02
CA GLU A 306 28.68 -7.84 -21.81
C GLU A 306 29.76 -8.88 -22.11
N SER A 307 29.53 -9.78 -23.08
CA SER A 307 30.55 -10.74 -23.55
C SER A 307 31.73 -10.10 -24.28
N GLN A 308 31.60 -8.85 -24.72
CA GLN A 308 32.67 -8.05 -25.33
C GLN A 308 33.40 -7.14 -24.33
N ARG A 309 33.01 -7.14 -23.06
CA ARG A 309 33.76 -6.51 -21.96
C ARG A 309 34.45 -7.58 -21.12
N ILE A 310 35.48 -8.19 -21.69
CA ILE A 310 36.60 -8.76 -20.92
C ILE A 310 37.86 -8.00 -21.38
N PRO A 311 38.60 -7.46 -20.43
CA PRO A 311 39.95 -7.97 -20.21
C PRO A 311 40.07 -8.73 -18.89
#